data_AF-A0A0D2JKA0-F1
#
_entry.id   AF-A0A0D2JKA0-F1
#
_cell.length_a   1.000
_cell.length_b   1.000
_cell.length_c   1.000
_cell.angle_alpha   90.00
_cell.angle_beta   90.00
_cell.angle_gamma   90.00
#
_symmetry.space_group_name_H-M   'P 1'
#
loop_
_entity.id
_entity.type
_entity.pdbx_description
1 polymer ?
#
loop_
_entity_poly.entity_id
_entity_poly.type
_entity_poly.pdbx_seq_one_letter_code
_entity_poly.pdbx_strand_id
1 'polypeptide(L)'
;MEKQDGGVLDLAPLTAAQLDTFGALVRRGGRYRFTVQPATGSEAPVSASAPAACAAQALLQRGGSADGGEALALHLDASRDRLVGVQLLRPAGGCGADAALAALAEAGRDGAAGDGLRRGVRVKAPVAAPVVPKFSATPEQPLPGAAPVTAQQQQQQQQQQGEGADKDGKNGEKVPPPVDNRPWWQKNGIFIMAFGMLVVNLLLQGAAPQQQQQAGGGARRVAAAAQAR
;
A
#
# COMPACT_ATOMS: atom_id res chain seq x y z
N MET A 1 28.70 7.86 -8.14
CA MET A 1 28.28 6.79 -9.06
C MET A 1 27.79 5.65 -8.20
N GLU A 2 26.47 5.51 -8.08
CA GLU A 2 25.85 4.47 -7.24
C GLU A 2 25.95 3.14 -7.98
N LYS A 3 26.63 2.16 -7.37
CA LYS A 3 26.75 0.81 -7.91
C LYS A 3 25.38 0.16 -7.77
N GLN A 4 24.66 -0.01 -8.88
CA GLN A 4 23.37 -0.72 -8.86
C GLN A 4 23.66 -2.19 -8.58
N ASP A 5 23.32 -2.64 -7.39
CA ASP A 5 23.32 -4.07 -7.08
C ASP A 5 22.18 -4.71 -7.87
N GLY A 6 22.54 -5.46 -8.90
CA GLY A 6 21.61 -6.16 -9.79
C GLY A 6 21.31 -7.56 -9.29
N GLY A 7 20.05 -7.97 -9.38
CA GLY A 7 19.60 -9.33 -9.14
C GLY A 7 19.13 -10.00 -10.42
N VAL A 8 18.88 -11.31 -10.32
CA VAL A 8 18.31 -12.11 -11.41
C VAL A 8 17.04 -12.78 -10.90
N LEU A 9 16.01 -12.75 -11.73
CA LEU A 9 14.77 -13.49 -11.57
C LEU A 9 14.76 -14.63 -12.59
N ASP A 10 14.79 -15.86 -12.11
CA ASP A 10 14.60 -17.06 -12.92
C ASP A 10 13.13 -17.49 -12.83
N LEU A 11 12.40 -17.32 -13.92
CA LEU A 11 11.00 -17.73 -14.02
C LEU A 11 10.95 -19.18 -14.49
N ALA A 12 10.36 -20.03 -13.66
CA ALA A 12 10.00 -21.38 -14.05
C ALA A 12 9.04 -21.35 -15.26
N PRO A 13 9.13 -22.34 -16.17
CA PRO A 13 8.20 -22.43 -17.29
C PRO A 13 6.76 -22.55 -16.78
N LEU A 14 5.87 -21.76 -17.39
CA LEU A 14 4.45 -21.77 -17.08
C LEU A 14 3.76 -22.90 -17.84
N THR A 15 2.83 -23.59 -17.17
CA THR A 15 2.00 -24.61 -17.82
C THR A 15 0.95 -23.96 -18.73
N ALA A 16 0.41 -24.72 -19.69
CA ALA A 16 -0.68 -24.24 -20.56
C ALA A 16 -1.88 -23.71 -19.75
N ALA A 17 -2.30 -24.43 -18.71
CA ALA A 17 -3.40 -24.00 -17.84
C ALA A 17 -3.09 -22.69 -17.08
N GLN A 18 -1.83 -22.48 -16.67
CA GLN A 18 -1.39 -21.23 -16.04
C GLN A 18 -1.41 -20.07 -17.03
N LEU A 19 -0.94 -20.30 -18.26
CA LEU A 19 -0.97 -19.32 -19.34
C LEU A 19 -2.40 -18.93 -19.73
N ASP A 20 -3.31 -19.90 -19.82
CA ASP A 20 -4.73 -19.64 -20.10
C ASP A 20 -5.38 -18.82 -18.98
N THR A 21 -5.10 -19.16 -17.72
CA THR A 21 -5.60 -18.41 -16.57
C THR A 21 -5.07 -16.98 -16.56
N PHE A 22 -3.79 -16.80 -16.90
CA PHE A 22 -3.18 -15.48 -17.00
C PHE A 22 -3.76 -14.69 -18.19
N GLY A 23 -3.97 -15.33 -19.35
CA GLY A 23 -4.62 -14.74 -20.50
C GLY A 23 -6.05 -14.29 -20.19
N ALA A 24 -6.83 -15.08 -19.46
CA ALA A 24 -8.16 -14.72 -19.02
C ALA A 24 -8.14 -13.50 -18.07
N LEU A 25 -7.14 -13.41 -17.18
CA LEU A 25 -6.89 -12.24 -16.33
C LEU A 25 -6.60 -10.99 -17.17
N VAL A 26 -5.79 -11.09 -18.22
CA VAL A 26 -5.48 -9.97 -19.12
C VAL A 26 -6.73 -9.49 -19.85
N ARG A 27 -7.49 -10.41 -20.47
CA ARG A 27 -8.69 -10.07 -21.26
C ARG A 27 -9.77 -9.35 -20.44
N ARG A 28 -9.90 -9.68 -19.15
CA ARG A 28 -10.86 -9.03 -18.24
C ARG A 28 -10.33 -7.77 -17.55
N GLY A 29 -9.12 -7.30 -17.88
CA GLY A 29 -8.48 -6.17 -17.20
C GLY A 29 -8.18 -6.43 -15.72
N GLY A 30 -7.97 -7.69 -15.36
CA GLY A 30 -7.74 -8.12 -13.98
C GLY A 30 -6.38 -7.70 -13.42
N ARG A 31 -6.14 -8.07 -12.15
CA ARG A 31 -4.87 -7.84 -11.46
C ARG A 31 -4.14 -9.16 -11.25
N TYR A 32 -2.83 -9.13 -11.43
CA TYR A 32 -1.93 -10.21 -11.09
C TYR A 32 -1.27 -9.89 -9.74
N ARG A 33 -1.38 -10.82 -8.78
CA ARG A 33 -0.69 -10.75 -7.50
C ARG A 33 0.55 -11.64 -7.57
N PHE A 34 1.68 -11.11 -7.14
CA PHE A 34 2.92 -11.85 -7.01
C PHE A 34 3.47 -11.69 -5.60
N THR A 35 4.18 -12.73 -5.16
CA THR A 35 4.74 -12.82 -3.81
C THR A 35 6.19 -13.22 -3.94
N VAL A 36 7.08 -12.51 -3.25
CA VAL A 36 8.49 -12.85 -3.13
C VAL A 36 8.71 -13.43 -1.75
N GLN A 37 9.27 -14.63 -1.70
CA GLN A 37 9.68 -15.29 -0.47
C GLN A 37 11.16 -14.96 -0.21
N PRO A 38 11.51 -14.34 0.93
CA PRO A 38 12.90 -14.11 1.29
C PRO A 38 13.65 -15.42 1.50
N ALA A 39 14.91 -15.49 1.04
CA ALA A 39 15.71 -16.71 1.02
C ALA A 39 16.02 -17.27 2.41
N THR A 40 16.10 -16.41 3.43
CA THR A 40 16.42 -16.79 4.81
C THR A 40 15.24 -17.42 5.56
N GLY A 41 14.03 -17.44 4.96
CA GLY A 41 12.84 -18.15 5.48
C GLY A 41 12.26 -17.61 6.80
N SER A 42 13.00 -16.78 7.53
CA SER A 42 12.60 -16.13 8.78
C SER A 42 11.75 -14.88 8.56
N GLU A 43 11.78 -14.32 7.35
CA GLU A 43 11.05 -13.10 7.01
C GLU A 43 9.69 -13.40 6.36
N ALA A 44 8.72 -12.52 6.64
CA ALA A 44 7.40 -12.61 6.03
C ALA A 44 7.47 -12.38 4.50
N PRO A 45 6.71 -13.15 3.70
CA PRO A 45 6.64 -12.93 2.26
C PRO A 45 6.13 -11.53 1.92
N VAL A 46 6.73 -10.91 0.91
CA VAL A 46 6.34 -9.59 0.42
C VAL A 46 5.49 -9.76 -0.84
N SER A 47 4.27 -9.24 -0.81
CA SER A 47 3.34 -9.29 -1.95
C SER A 47 3.16 -7.93 -2.60
N ALA A 48 2.95 -7.92 -3.91
CA ALA A 48 2.42 -6.76 -4.62
C ALA A 48 1.40 -7.20 -5.69
N SER A 49 0.65 -6.24 -6.22
CA SER A 49 -0.28 -6.48 -7.32
C SER A 49 -0.13 -5.42 -8.41
N ALA A 50 -0.26 -5.85 -9.65
CA ALA A 50 -0.23 -4.98 -10.83
C ALA A 50 -1.35 -5.38 -11.81
N PRO A 51 -1.75 -4.50 -12.75
CA PRO A 51 -2.58 -4.91 -13.87
C PRO A 51 -1.98 -6.13 -14.57
N ALA A 52 -2.82 -7.14 -14.88
CA ALA A 52 -2.36 -8.40 -15.47
C ALA A 52 -1.62 -8.19 -16.79
N ALA A 53 -2.06 -7.22 -17.61
CA ALA A 53 -1.38 -6.86 -18.84
C ALA A 53 0.06 -6.36 -18.61
N CYS A 54 0.28 -5.56 -17.55
CA CYS A 54 1.62 -5.12 -17.17
C CYS A 54 2.47 -6.28 -16.67
N ALA A 55 1.91 -7.15 -15.83
CA ALA A 55 2.63 -8.30 -15.29
C ALA A 55 3.08 -9.25 -16.41
N ALA A 56 2.22 -9.55 -17.38
CA ALA A 56 2.56 -10.39 -18.51
C ALA A 56 3.70 -9.79 -19.35
N GLN A 57 3.64 -8.51 -19.70
CA GLN A 57 4.72 -7.86 -20.46
C GLN A 57 6.03 -7.78 -19.66
N ALA A 58 5.97 -7.31 -18.42
CA ALA A 58 7.16 -7.14 -17.59
C ALA A 58 7.86 -8.47 -17.26
N LEU A 59 7.10 -9.55 -17.06
CA LEU A 59 7.67 -10.86 -16.72
C LEU A 59 8.05 -11.67 -17.96
N LEU A 60 7.21 -11.66 -19.00
CA LEU A 60 7.28 -12.65 -20.10
C LEU A 60 7.83 -12.10 -21.42
N GLN A 61 7.76 -10.80 -21.67
CA GLN A 61 8.20 -10.24 -22.96
C GLN A 61 9.72 -10.43 -23.14
N ARG A 62 10.11 -11.16 -24.18
CA ARG A 62 11.50 -11.32 -24.61
C ARG A 62 11.82 -10.21 -25.62
N GLY A 63 12.83 -9.38 -25.33
CA GLY A 63 13.33 -8.36 -26.27
C GLY A 63 13.13 -6.91 -25.78
N GLY A 64 14.25 -6.21 -25.59
CA GLY A 64 14.27 -4.78 -25.24
C GLY A 64 15.60 -4.26 -24.68
N SER A 65 16.49 -5.12 -24.18
CA SER A 65 17.90 -4.78 -24.01
C SER A 65 18.73 -6.05 -24.09
N ALA A 66 19.93 -5.95 -24.67
CA ALA A 66 20.96 -6.99 -24.60
C ALA A 66 21.32 -7.38 -23.14
N ASP A 67 20.81 -6.62 -22.16
CA ASP A 67 21.00 -6.80 -20.71
C ASP A 67 19.83 -7.48 -19.98
N GLY A 68 18.83 -8.05 -20.68
CA GLY A 68 17.76 -8.79 -20.01
C GLY A 68 16.86 -7.92 -19.12
N GLY A 69 16.20 -6.93 -19.75
CA GLY A 69 15.41 -5.87 -19.13
C GLY A 69 14.73 -6.21 -17.80
N GLU A 70 14.94 -5.34 -16.81
CA GLU A 70 14.50 -5.53 -15.43
C GLU A 70 12.98 -5.68 -15.33
N ALA A 71 12.51 -6.73 -14.66
CA ALA A 71 11.09 -6.99 -14.48
C ALA A 71 10.55 -6.48 -13.13
N LEU A 72 11.39 -6.54 -12.10
CA LEU A 72 11.05 -6.23 -10.71
C LEU A 72 12.03 -5.24 -10.10
N ALA A 73 11.54 -4.47 -9.14
CA ALA A 73 12.36 -3.77 -8.17
C ALA A 73 12.12 -4.34 -6.76
N LEU A 74 13.20 -4.72 -6.08
CA LEU A 74 13.21 -5.11 -4.68
C LEU A 74 13.64 -3.91 -3.84
N HIS A 75 12.89 -3.64 -2.78
CA HIS A 75 13.18 -2.59 -1.83
C HIS A 75 13.69 -3.24 -0.54
N LEU A 76 14.93 -2.93 -0.20
CA LEU A 76 15.54 -3.34 1.05
C LEU A 76 15.38 -2.24 2.10
N ASP A 77 15.57 -2.58 3.37
CA ASP A 77 15.68 -1.59 4.42
C ASP A 77 17.06 -0.88 4.43
N ALA A 78 17.29 -0.03 5.42
CA ALA A 78 18.52 0.76 5.53
C ALA A 78 19.77 -0.10 5.79
N SER A 79 19.62 -1.25 6.46
CA SER A 79 20.68 -2.22 6.71
C SER A 79 20.96 -3.13 5.51
N ARG A 80 20.08 -3.11 4.49
CA ARG A 80 20.20 -3.88 3.23
C ARG A 80 20.12 -5.39 3.42
N ASP A 81 19.61 -5.83 4.55
CA ASP A 81 19.50 -7.24 4.95
C ASP A 81 18.06 -7.74 4.85
N ARG A 82 17.07 -6.85 4.96
CA ARG A 82 15.65 -7.21 4.93
C ARG A 82 14.92 -6.71 3.69
N LEU A 83 14.13 -7.60 3.07
CA LEU A 83 13.19 -7.21 2.03
C LEU A 83 11.94 -6.55 2.64
N VAL A 84 11.67 -5.29 2.27
CA VAL A 84 10.52 -4.53 2.79
C VAL A 84 9.47 -4.24 1.73
N GLY A 85 9.80 -4.33 0.45
CA GLY A 85 8.89 -4.01 -0.64
C GLY A 85 9.28 -4.64 -1.96
N VAL A 86 8.27 -4.85 -2.82
CA VAL A 86 8.47 -5.32 -4.18
C VAL A 86 7.58 -4.52 -5.13
N GLN A 87 8.12 -4.18 -6.29
CA GLN A 87 7.41 -3.44 -7.33
C GLN A 87 7.62 -4.12 -8.68
N LEU A 88 6.56 -4.22 -9.48
CA LEU A 88 6.66 -4.57 -10.89
C LEU A 88 7.10 -3.34 -11.69
N LEU A 89 8.18 -3.47 -12.44
CA LEU A 89 8.65 -2.41 -13.32
C LEU A 89 7.77 -2.36 -14.57
N ARG A 90 7.23 -1.17 -14.85
CA ARG A 90 6.36 -0.98 -16.00
C ARG A 90 7.22 -0.87 -17.28
N PRO A 91 6.88 -1.61 -18.34
CA PRO A 91 7.52 -1.41 -19.65
C PRO A 91 7.38 0.03 -20.14
N ALA A 92 8.38 0.52 -20.87
CA ALA A 92 8.29 1.80 -21.57
C ALA A 92 7.15 1.73 -22.61
N GLY A 93 6.33 2.78 -22.71
CA GLY A 93 5.16 2.79 -23.59
C GLY A 93 3.87 2.24 -22.96
N GLY A 94 3.93 1.73 -21.73
CA GLY A 94 2.74 1.28 -21.00
C GLY A 94 2.49 -0.22 -21.15
N CYS A 95 1.25 -0.63 -20.89
CA CYS A 95 0.86 -2.05 -20.90
C CYS A 95 -0.45 -2.24 -21.69
N GLY A 96 -0.35 -2.74 -22.91
CA GLY A 96 -1.51 -3.10 -23.73
C GLY A 96 -1.95 -4.55 -23.51
N ALA A 97 -3.25 -4.84 -23.64
CA ALA A 97 -3.76 -6.21 -23.58
C ALA A 97 -3.21 -7.08 -24.72
N ASP A 98 -3.11 -6.54 -25.94
CA ASP A 98 -2.63 -7.29 -27.10
C ASP A 98 -1.16 -7.67 -26.97
N ALA A 99 -0.30 -6.74 -26.55
CA ALA A 99 1.11 -7.00 -26.27
C ALA A 99 1.30 -8.03 -25.13
N ALA A 100 0.44 -7.99 -24.11
CA ALA A 100 0.45 -8.97 -23.03
C ALA A 100 0.05 -10.38 -23.51
N LEU A 101 -0.99 -10.48 -24.35
CA LEU A 101 -1.43 -11.76 -24.92
C LEU A 101 -0.39 -12.33 -25.89
N ALA A 102 0.29 -11.47 -26.65
CA ALA A 102 1.41 -11.88 -27.50
C ALA A 102 2.57 -12.46 -26.67
N ALA A 103 2.98 -11.77 -25.60
CA ALA A 103 4.03 -12.26 -24.69
C ALA A 103 3.65 -13.60 -24.03
N LEU A 104 2.37 -13.80 -23.66
CA LEU A 104 1.87 -15.07 -23.14
C LEU A 104 1.92 -16.20 -24.19
N ALA A 105 1.55 -15.89 -25.43
CA ALA A 105 1.60 -16.85 -26.54
C ALA A 105 3.04 -17.23 -26.93
N GLU A 106 3.99 -16.29 -26.83
CA GLU A 106 5.42 -16.56 -26.95
C GLU A 106 5.92 -17.46 -25.83
N ALA A 107 5.60 -17.11 -24.57
CA ALA A 107 5.98 -17.92 -23.41
C ALA A 107 5.42 -19.36 -23.48
N GLY A 108 4.24 -19.57 -24.05
CA GLY A 108 3.69 -20.92 -24.26
C GLY A 108 4.41 -21.74 -25.33
N ARG A 109 4.93 -21.09 -26.37
CA ARG A 109 5.76 -21.76 -27.39
C ARG A 109 7.12 -22.14 -26.82
N ASP A 110 7.70 -21.25 -26.03
CA ASP A 110 9.04 -21.43 -25.46
C ASP A 110 9.04 -22.33 -24.21
N GLY A 111 7.96 -22.35 -23.43
CA GLY A 111 7.79 -23.27 -22.30
C GLY A 111 7.77 -24.74 -22.74
N ALA A 112 7.39 -25.03 -23.99
CA ALA A 112 7.54 -26.35 -24.58
C ALA A 112 9.01 -26.72 -24.85
N ALA A 113 9.92 -25.73 -24.91
CA ALA A 113 11.36 -25.91 -25.08
C ALA A 113 12.14 -26.05 -23.75
N GLY A 114 11.46 -25.96 -22.59
CA GLY A 114 12.03 -26.30 -21.28
C GLY A 114 12.95 -25.25 -20.64
N ASP A 115 13.44 -24.27 -21.40
CA ASP A 115 14.32 -23.22 -20.87
C ASP A 115 13.50 -22.13 -20.17
N GLY A 116 13.69 -22.02 -18.85
CA GLY A 116 13.11 -20.96 -18.01
C GLY A 116 13.47 -19.55 -18.50
N LEU A 117 12.66 -18.56 -18.11
CA LEU A 117 12.87 -17.18 -18.53
C LEU A 117 13.65 -16.38 -17.49
N ARG A 118 14.83 -15.89 -17.87
CA ARG A 118 15.69 -15.08 -17.01
C ARG A 118 15.44 -13.58 -17.21
N ARG A 119 15.23 -12.84 -16.11
CA ARG A 119 14.98 -11.38 -16.09
C ARG A 119 15.87 -10.67 -15.09
N GLY A 120 16.26 -9.44 -15.38
CA GLY A 120 16.93 -8.58 -14.41
C GLY A 120 16.00 -8.16 -13.26
N VAL A 121 16.59 -7.89 -12.11
CA VAL A 121 15.93 -7.34 -10.93
C VAL A 121 16.73 -6.14 -10.43
N ARG A 122 16.03 -5.03 -10.21
CA ARG A 122 16.63 -3.84 -9.61
C ARG A 122 16.57 -3.93 -8.08
N VAL A 123 17.69 -3.81 -7.39
CA VAL A 123 17.68 -3.69 -5.92
C VAL A 123 17.81 -2.22 -5.53
N LYS A 124 16.93 -1.76 -4.63
CA LYS A 124 16.91 -0.38 -4.12
C LYS A 124 17.01 -0.40 -2.60
N ALA A 125 18.05 0.24 -2.07
CA ALA A 125 18.15 0.57 -0.66
C ALA A 125 17.76 2.04 -0.44
N PRO A 126 17.13 2.41 0.70
CA PRO A 126 16.85 3.79 1.02
C PRO A 126 18.15 4.58 1.17
N VAL A 127 18.15 5.79 0.62
CA VAL A 127 19.23 6.77 0.78
C VAL A 127 18.83 7.73 1.88
N ALA A 128 19.75 8.00 2.82
CA ALA A 128 19.51 8.98 3.87
C ALA A 128 19.25 10.36 3.27
N ALA A 129 18.14 11.00 3.66
CA ALA A 129 17.84 12.36 3.23
C ALA A 129 18.86 13.35 3.83
N PRO A 130 19.14 14.48 3.16
CA PRO A 130 19.95 15.55 3.74
C PRO A 130 19.35 16.02 5.07
N VAL A 131 20.18 16.20 6.08
CA VAL A 131 19.75 16.78 7.36
C VAL A 131 19.45 18.26 7.12
N VAL A 132 18.17 18.64 7.15
CA VAL A 132 17.76 20.04 7.14
C VAL A 132 18.08 20.62 8.52
N PRO A 133 18.86 21.71 8.64
CA PRO A 133 19.13 22.32 9.93
C PRO A 133 17.80 22.70 10.58
N LYS A 134 17.58 22.23 11.81
CA LYS A 134 16.39 22.59 12.59
C LYS A 134 16.44 24.10 12.83
N PHE A 135 15.47 24.83 12.32
CA PHE A 135 15.23 26.20 12.75
C PHE A 135 14.63 26.13 14.16
N SER A 136 15.44 26.37 15.18
CA SER A 136 14.92 26.72 16.49
C SER A 136 14.46 28.16 16.43
N ALA A 137 13.15 28.38 16.35
CA ALA A 137 12.58 29.68 16.68
C ALA A 137 12.65 29.84 18.20
N THR A 138 13.75 30.41 18.68
CA THR A 138 13.81 30.95 20.04
C THR A 138 12.89 32.18 20.03
N PRO A 139 11.82 32.25 20.84
CA PRO A 139 11.04 33.47 20.94
C PRO A 139 11.96 34.61 21.37
N GLU A 140 12.14 35.59 20.49
CA GLU A 140 12.89 36.81 20.78
C GLU A 140 12.12 37.61 21.84
N GLN A 141 12.56 37.45 23.09
CA GLN A 141 12.20 38.21 24.27
C GLN A 141 10.69 38.30 24.63
N PRO A 142 10.34 38.23 25.93
CA PRO A 142 9.00 38.63 26.34
C PRO A 142 8.81 40.10 25.99
N LEU A 143 7.73 40.42 25.26
CA LEU A 143 7.31 41.81 25.12
C LEU A 143 7.19 42.42 26.53
N PRO A 144 7.80 43.59 26.79
CA PRO A 144 7.63 44.28 28.07
C PRO A 144 6.15 44.61 28.23
N GLY A 145 5.49 43.94 29.18
CA GLY A 145 4.07 44.15 29.49
C GLY A 145 3.23 42.87 29.66
N ALA A 146 3.75 41.68 29.32
CA ALA A 146 3.01 40.43 29.55
C ALA A 146 3.14 39.96 31.02
N ALA A 147 2.43 40.64 31.92
CA ALA A 147 2.16 40.09 33.24
C ALA A 147 1.34 38.78 33.11
N PRO A 148 1.61 37.74 33.91
CA PRO A 148 0.82 36.53 33.89
C PRO A 148 -0.59 36.86 34.38
N VAL A 149 -1.57 36.81 33.48
CA VAL A 149 -2.98 36.84 33.86
C VAL A 149 -3.24 35.51 34.56
N THR A 150 -3.23 35.54 35.89
CA THR A 150 -3.70 34.43 36.70
C THR A 150 -5.16 34.16 36.34
N ALA A 151 -5.48 32.88 36.21
CA ALA A 151 -6.75 32.34 35.72
C ALA A 151 -8.00 32.67 36.59
N GLN A 152 -7.95 33.71 37.44
CA GLN A 152 -9.01 34.08 38.37
C GLN A 152 -9.95 35.20 37.88
N GLN A 153 -9.68 35.87 36.76
CA GLN A 153 -10.52 36.98 36.28
C GLN A 153 -11.49 36.67 35.12
N GLN A 154 -11.43 35.50 34.50
CA GLN A 154 -12.31 35.19 33.36
C GLN A 154 -13.78 34.88 33.72
N GLN A 155 -14.15 34.84 35.00
CA GLN A 155 -15.53 34.55 35.42
C GLN A 155 -16.41 35.77 35.74
N GLN A 156 -15.89 37.01 35.72
CA GLN A 156 -16.72 38.20 36.02
C GLN A 156 -16.99 39.14 34.83
N GLN A 157 -16.44 38.89 33.64
CA GLN A 157 -16.57 39.81 32.50
C GLN A 157 -17.60 39.41 31.44
N GLN A 158 -18.47 38.42 31.69
CA GLN A 158 -19.57 38.07 30.79
C GLN A 158 -20.91 38.75 31.11
N GLN A 159 -20.95 39.65 32.09
CA GLN A 159 -22.10 40.51 32.33
C GLN A 159 -21.65 41.96 32.20
N GLN A 160 -22.33 42.72 31.35
CA GLN A 160 -22.13 44.15 31.05
C GLN A 160 -21.17 44.46 29.88
N GLN A 161 -21.63 44.27 28.65
CA GLN A 161 -21.69 45.39 27.69
C GLN A 161 -22.51 44.99 26.47
N GLY A 162 -23.84 45.08 26.64
CA GLY A 162 -24.70 45.61 25.59
C GLY A 162 -24.70 47.14 25.68
N GLU A 163 -25.00 47.76 24.54
CA GLU A 163 -25.32 49.18 24.33
C GLU A 163 -24.16 50.20 24.33
N GLY A 164 -23.95 50.81 23.17
CA GLY A 164 -23.15 52.03 23.02
C GLY A 164 -22.70 52.28 21.57
N ALA A 165 -23.50 53.05 20.83
CA ALA A 165 -23.28 53.41 19.43
C ALA A 165 -22.15 54.43 19.18
N ASP A 166 -21.59 54.34 17.97
CA ASP A 166 -20.95 55.33 17.10
C ASP A 166 -19.93 56.34 17.67
N LYS A 167 -18.68 56.22 17.16
CA LYS A 167 -17.93 57.32 16.50
C LYS A 167 -16.63 56.83 15.83
N ASP A 168 -16.60 57.04 14.52
CA ASP A 168 -15.50 57.24 13.57
C ASP A 168 -14.04 56.87 13.95
N GLY A 169 -13.45 55.98 13.13
CA GLY A 169 -12.00 55.78 13.05
C GLY A 169 -11.59 54.74 12.00
N LYS A 170 -11.32 55.19 10.79
CA LYS A 170 -10.88 54.42 9.60
C LYS A 170 -9.73 53.43 9.87
N ASN A 171 -9.89 52.20 9.37
CA ASN A 171 -8.91 51.37 8.63
C ASN A 171 -8.88 49.89 9.05
N GLY A 172 -9.21 49.00 8.11
CA GLY A 172 -8.83 47.59 8.14
C GLY A 172 -9.97 46.63 8.42
N GLU A 173 -10.79 46.35 7.42
CA GLU A 173 -11.81 45.30 7.47
C GLU A 173 -11.13 43.91 7.52
N LYS A 174 -10.77 43.47 8.72
CA LYS A 174 -10.59 42.05 9.03
C LYS A 174 -11.98 41.45 9.12
N VAL A 175 -12.46 40.88 8.02
CA VAL A 175 -13.63 40.00 8.03
C VAL A 175 -13.39 38.92 9.10
N PRO A 176 -14.18 38.88 10.20
CA PRO A 176 -14.06 37.78 11.15
C PRO A 176 -14.39 36.47 10.42
N PRO A 177 -13.67 35.37 10.69
CA PRO A 177 -14.00 34.09 10.06
C PRO A 177 -15.47 33.78 10.37
N PRO A 178 -16.23 33.28 9.37
CA PRO A 178 -17.65 33.01 9.56
C PRO A 178 -17.81 32.09 10.77
N VAL A 179 -18.56 32.56 11.77
CA VAL A 179 -18.92 31.75 12.94
C VAL A 179 -19.72 30.57 12.42
N ASP A 180 -19.08 29.40 12.39
CA ASP A 180 -19.70 28.18 11.90
C ASP A 180 -20.78 27.74 12.91
N ASN A 181 -21.99 28.26 12.74
CA ASN A 181 -23.18 27.96 13.54
C ASN A 181 -23.83 26.62 13.18
N ARG A 182 -23.07 25.67 12.60
CA ARG A 182 -23.58 24.32 12.38
C ARG A 182 -23.87 23.66 13.72
N PRO A 183 -25.07 23.09 13.92
CA PRO A 183 -25.43 22.39 15.15
C PRO A 183 -24.41 21.27 15.42
N TRP A 184 -24.13 21.01 16.70
CA TRP A 184 -23.12 20.03 17.14
C TRP A 184 -23.23 18.67 16.42
N TRP A 185 -24.45 18.28 16.07
CA TRP A 185 -24.76 17.05 15.35
C TRP A 185 -24.19 17.02 13.90
N GLN A 186 -24.13 18.16 13.20
CA GLN A 186 -23.47 18.26 11.89
C GLN A 186 -21.95 18.22 11.99
N LYS A 187 -21.38 18.73 13.09
CA LYS A 187 -19.92 18.72 13.30
C LYS A 187 -19.39 17.34 13.68
N ASN A 188 -20.24 16.50 14.28
CA ASN A 188 -19.87 15.17 14.76
C ASN A 188 -20.51 14.01 13.97
N GLY A 189 -21.09 14.27 12.80
CA GLY A 189 -21.80 13.26 11.99
C GLY A 189 -20.97 12.01 11.66
N ILE A 190 -19.65 12.14 11.50
CA ILE A 190 -18.73 11.00 11.30
C ILE A 190 -18.71 10.08 12.53
N PHE A 191 -18.73 10.63 13.75
CA PHE A 191 -18.77 9.82 14.98
C PHE A 191 -20.11 9.10 15.14
N ILE A 192 -21.20 9.73 14.72
CA ILE A 192 -22.54 9.14 14.76
C ILE A 192 -22.65 7.97 13.77
N MET A 193 -22.09 8.12 12.56
CA MET A 193 -21.99 7.04 11.57
C MET A 193 -21.13 5.87 12.05
N ALA A 194 -19.96 6.15 12.64
CA ALA A 194 -19.05 5.13 13.16
C ALA A 194 -19.67 4.34 14.32
N PHE A 195 -20.38 5.03 15.22
CA PHE A 195 -21.12 4.40 16.31
C PHE A 195 -22.29 3.57 15.78
N GLY A 196 -23.01 4.05 14.76
CA GLY A 196 -24.08 3.32 14.10
C GLY A 196 -23.62 1.99 13.49
N MET A 197 -22.49 1.97 12.78
CA MET A 197 -21.94 0.72 12.23
C MET A 197 -21.47 -0.25 13.32
N LEU A 198 -20.90 0.25 14.42
CA LEU A 198 -20.48 -0.58 15.54
C LEU A 198 -21.67 -1.25 16.25
N VAL A 199 -22.77 -0.51 16.45
CA VAL A 199 -24.01 -1.05 17.04
C VAL A 199 -24.66 -2.09 16.11
N VAL A 200 -24.69 -1.84 14.79
CA VAL A 200 -25.20 -2.82 13.81
C VAL A 200 -24.36 -4.08 13.80
N ASN A 201 -23.03 -3.97 13.87
CA ASN A 201 -22.14 -5.13 13.89
C ASN A 201 -22.25 -5.93 15.21
N LEU A 202 -22.53 -5.25 16.33
CA LEU A 202 -22.75 -5.88 17.64
C LEU A 202 -24.12 -6.58 17.73
N LEU A 203 -25.17 -6.01 17.13
CA LEU A 203 -26.49 -6.63 17.03
C LEU A 203 -26.51 -7.82 16.06
N LEU A 204 -25.76 -7.77 14.96
CA LEU A 204 -25.62 -8.93 14.05
C LEU A 204 -24.87 -10.10 14.70
N GLN A 205 -23.93 -9.84 15.61
CA GLN A 205 -23.25 -10.88 16.39
C GLN A 205 -24.13 -11.52 17.47
N GLY A 206 -25.24 -10.88 17.86
CA GLY A 206 -26.25 -11.44 18.78
C GLY A 206 -27.27 -12.37 18.12
N ALA A 207 -27.35 -12.42 16.79
CA ALA A 207 -28.37 -13.15 16.04
C ALA A 207 -27.85 -14.36 15.24
N ALA A 208 -26.55 -14.67 15.29
CA ALA A 208 -25.98 -15.81 14.57
C ALA A 208 -25.63 -16.96 15.54
N PRO A 209 -26.24 -18.15 15.41
CA PRO A 209 -25.79 -19.32 16.16
C PRO A 209 -24.40 -19.73 15.69
N GLN A 210 -23.49 -19.93 16.64
CA GLN A 210 -22.19 -20.57 16.41
C GLN A 210 -22.41 -21.94 15.76
N GLN A 211 -22.08 -22.08 14.48
CA GLN A 211 -21.75 -23.39 13.94
C GLN A 211 -20.32 -23.75 14.39
N GLN A 212 -20.27 -24.43 15.53
CA GLN A 212 -19.21 -25.41 15.80
C GLN A 212 -19.21 -26.43 14.65
N GLN A 213 -18.17 -26.43 13.82
CA GLN A 213 -17.84 -27.62 13.05
C GLN A 213 -16.80 -28.42 13.83
N GLN A 214 -17.31 -29.55 14.31
CA GLN A 214 -16.69 -30.59 15.11
C GLN A 214 -15.45 -31.19 14.45
N ALA A 215 -14.51 -31.53 15.31
CA ALA A 215 -13.51 -32.57 15.09
C ALA A 215 -14.18 -33.91 14.72
N GLY A 216 -13.62 -34.61 13.74
CA GLY A 216 -14.06 -35.95 13.32
C GLY A 216 -12.95 -36.68 12.58
N GLY A 217 -12.48 -37.79 13.15
CA GLY A 217 -11.27 -38.51 12.76
C GLY A 217 -11.27 -39.16 11.38
N GLY A 218 -10.05 -39.44 10.90
CA GLY A 218 -9.77 -40.17 9.68
C GLY A 218 -8.44 -40.91 9.77
N ALA A 219 -8.34 -41.88 10.67
CA ALA A 219 -7.35 -42.95 10.58
C ALA A 219 -7.76 -43.94 9.47
N ARG A 220 -6.74 -44.57 8.82
CA ARG A 220 -6.76 -45.65 7.79
C ARG A 220 -6.45 -45.13 6.36
N ARG A 221 -5.50 -45.67 5.58
CA ARG A 221 -4.77 -46.96 5.60
C ARG A 221 -3.36 -46.82 5.01
N VAL A 222 -2.40 -47.43 5.69
CA VAL A 222 -1.23 -48.04 5.05
C VAL A 222 -1.75 -49.28 4.31
N ALA A 223 -1.51 -49.38 3.00
CA ALA A 223 -1.69 -50.60 2.25
C ALA A 223 -0.42 -50.84 1.42
N ALA A 224 0.26 -51.91 1.77
CA ALA A 224 1.45 -52.44 1.13
C ALA A 224 1.14 -53.03 -0.25
N ALA A 225 2.11 -52.99 -1.15
CA ALA A 225 2.29 -54.00 -2.19
C ALA A 225 3.79 -54.15 -2.46
N ALA A 226 4.44 -55.00 -1.66
CA ALA A 226 5.65 -55.69 -2.04
C ALA A 226 5.21 -56.92 -2.87
N GLN A 227 5.61 -56.98 -4.13
CA GLN A 227 5.64 -58.21 -4.93
C GLN A 227 7.01 -58.31 -5.60
N ALA A 228 7.85 -59.14 -5.00
CA ALA A 228 9.04 -59.72 -5.61
C ALA A 228 9.15 -61.14 -5.07
N ARG A 229 8.43 -62.07 -5.72
CA ARG A 229 8.78 -63.48 -6.00
C ARG A 229 7.54 -64.25 -6.41
#